data_AF-A0A6G9Z9D7-F1
#
_entry.id   AF-A0A6G9Z9D7-F1
#
_cell.length_a   1.000
_cell.length_b   1.000
_cell.length_c   1.000
_cell.angle_alpha   90.00
_cell.angle_beta   90.00
_cell.angle_gamma   90.00
#
_symmetry.space_group_name_H-M   'P 1'
#
loop_
_entity.id
_entity.type
_entity.pdbx_description
1 polymer ?
#
loop_
_entity_poly.entity_id
_entity_poly.type
_entity_poly.pdbx_seq_one_letter_code
_entity_poly.pdbx_strand_id
1 'polypeptide(L)'
;MRRIAITSIVSAAAVVVAACGSSPKDNSPASPHPSAASAAPGQPCPLRTERTLLIWRKQPGQPDSALRVGDIDTVHCAPTLQTWKDGESKDAGHCSKIAWADDNPGYNENARPAAPLNEVIAEVGPAC
;
A
#
# COMPACT_ATOMS: atom_id res chain seq x y z
N MET A 1 -5.82 -24.49 42.34
CA MET A 1 -7.06 -23.70 42.12
C MET A 1 -6.79 -22.26 42.51
N ARG A 2 -6.66 -21.34 41.54
CA ARG A 2 -6.65 -19.88 41.76
C ARG A 2 -7.38 -19.24 40.58
N ARG A 3 -8.56 -18.65 40.86
CA ARG A 3 -9.40 -17.96 39.89
C ARG A 3 -8.93 -16.51 39.82
N ILE A 4 -8.51 -16.05 38.65
CA ILE A 4 -8.18 -14.64 38.40
C ILE A 4 -9.35 -14.06 37.62
N ALA A 5 -10.16 -13.24 38.29
CA ALA A 5 -11.22 -12.46 37.69
C ALA A 5 -10.60 -11.21 37.07
N ILE A 6 -10.76 -11.02 35.77
CA ILE A 6 -10.29 -9.83 35.04
C ILE A 6 -11.52 -8.99 34.70
N THR A 7 -11.64 -7.84 35.37
CA THR A 7 -12.72 -6.88 35.21
C THR A 7 -12.50 -6.07 33.92
N SER A 8 -13.36 -6.25 32.92
CA SER A 8 -13.32 -5.49 31.66
C SER A 8 -13.87 -4.08 31.86
N ILE A 9 -13.08 -3.06 31.52
CA ILE A 9 -13.52 -1.66 31.50
C ILE A 9 -13.98 -1.34 30.07
N VAL A 10 -15.27 -1.04 29.90
CA VAL A 10 -15.89 -0.63 28.64
C VAL A 10 -15.82 0.90 28.56
N SER A 11 -14.98 1.46 27.69
CA SER A 11 -14.96 2.89 27.38
C SER A 11 -15.79 3.15 26.13
N ALA A 12 -16.95 3.81 26.29
CA ALA A 12 -17.79 4.27 25.20
C ALA A 12 -17.40 5.71 24.82
N ALA A 13 -16.93 5.92 23.59
CA ALA A 13 -16.72 7.24 23.01
C ALA A 13 -17.91 7.60 22.09
N ALA A 14 -18.51 8.76 22.34
CA ALA A 14 -19.71 9.23 21.66
C ALA A 14 -19.44 9.65 20.20
N VAL A 15 -20.34 9.26 19.30
CA VAL A 15 -20.37 9.64 17.88
C VAL A 15 -21.15 10.95 17.74
N VAL A 16 -20.55 11.97 17.13
CA VAL A 16 -21.24 13.23 16.81
C VAL A 16 -21.66 13.20 15.34
N VAL A 17 -22.96 13.19 15.10
CA VAL A 17 -23.58 13.27 13.77
C VAL A 17 -23.71 14.75 13.39
N ALA A 18 -23.09 15.15 12.28
CA ALA A 18 -23.38 16.41 11.61
C ALA A 18 -24.12 16.11 10.31
N ALA A 19 -25.40 16.47 10.26
CA ALA A 19 -26.24 16.43 9.07
C ALA A 19 -26.87 17.81 8.87
N CYS A 20 -26.76 18.35 7.66
CA CYS A 20 -27.83 18.98 6.86
C CYS A 20 -27.26 19.79 5.69
N GLY A 21 -27.85 19.59 4.51
CA GLY A 21 -27.73 20.54 3.39
C GLY A 21 -27.94 19.89 2.02
N SER A 22 -29.19 19.80 1.56
CA SER A 22 -29.58 19.30 0.23
C SER A 22 -29.56 20.42 -0.84
N SER A 23 -29.26 20.01 -2.09
CA SER A 23 -28.99 20.78 -3.32
C SER A 23 -30.17 21.55 -3.95
N PRO A 24 -29.92 22.35 -5.00
CA PRO A 24 -30.46 21.96 -6.33
C PRO A 24 -29.49 22.12 -7.52
N LYS A 25 -29.84 21.40 -8.60
CA LYS A 25 -29.21 21.30 -9.93
C LYS A 25 -29.40 22.57 -10.77
N ASP A 26 -28.39 22.90 -11.57
CA ASP A 26 -28.55 23.56 -12.87
C ASP A 26 -27.86 22.73 -13.96
N ASN A 27 -28.57 22.54 -15.07
CA ASN A 27 -28.20 21.73 -16.22
C ASN A 27 -27.60 22.58 -17.35
N SER A 28 -26.47 22.09 -17.90
CA SER A 28 -26.07 22.11 -19.34
C SER A 28 -25.56 23.42 -19.99
N PRO A 29 -24.81 23.35 -21.13
CA PRO A 29 -24.24 22.20 -21.86
C PRO A 29 -22.73 22.32 -22.27
N ALA A 30 -22.16 21.15 -22.62
CA ALA A 30 -21.13 20.85 -23.63
C ALA A 30 -19.75 21.55 -23.64
N SER A 31 -18.71 20.72 -23.43
CA SER A 31 -17.33 20.90 -23.93
C SER A 31 -17.30 21.15 -25.45
N PRO A 32 -16.32 21.89 -26.01
CA PRO A 32 -14.96 21.37 -26.17
C PRO A 32 -13.85 22.44 -26.06
N HIS A 33 -12.79 22.17 -25.31
CA HIS A 33 -11.43 22.23 -25.86
C HIS A 33 -10.39 21.75 -24.85
N PRO A 34 -9.29 21.12 -25.31
CA PRO A 34 -8.15 20.88 -24.48
C PRO A 34 -7.49 22.23 -24.24
N SER A 35 -7.49 22.70 -23.00
CA SER A 35 -6.48 23.66 -22.61
C SER A 35 -5.16 22.92 -22.70
N ALA A 36 -4.51 23.04 -23.85
CA ALA A 36 -3.10 22.79 -24.01
C ALA A 36 -2.43 23.61 -22.90
N ALA A 37 -2.04 22.94 -21.82
CA ALA A 37 -1.13 23.51 -20.86
C ALA A 37 0.16 23.76 -21.64
N SER A 38 0.37 25.01 -22.05
CA SER A 38 1.65 25.47 -22.54
C SER A 38 2.70 25.07 -21.51
N ALA A 39 3.50 24.07 -21.85
CA ALA A 39 4.67 23.72 -21.08
C ALA A 39 5.58 24.96 -21.06
N ALA A 40 5.68 25.61 -19.91
CA ALA A 40 6.69 26.62 -19.69
C ALA A 40 8.08 25.98 -19.89
N PRO A 41 9.01 26.59 -20.64
CA PRO A 41 10.36 26.08 -20.73
C PRO A 41 11.10 26.37 -19.43
N GLY A 42 11.60 25.32 -18.75
CA GLY A 42 12.73 25.48 -17.83
C GLY A 42 12.52 25.14 -16.36
N GLN A 43 11.54 24.33 -15.96
CA GLN A 43 11.67 23.62 -14.69
C GLN A 43 12.44 22.32 -14.92
N PRO A 44 13.55 22.05 -14.18
CA PRO A 44 14.17 20.75 -14.21
C PRO A 44 13.08 19.75 -13.83
N CYS A 45 12.72 18.88 -14.78
CA CYS A 45 11.87 17.75 -14.49
C CYS A 45 12.60 16.96 -13.40
N PRO A 46 12.09 16.89 -12.15
CA PRO A 46 12.76 16.07 -11.17
C PRO A 46 12.72 14.64 -11.72
N LEU A 47 13.90 14.13 -12.09
CA LEU A 47 14.05 12.72 -12.39
C LEU A 47 13.69 12.02 -11.08
N ARG A 48 12.47 11.47 -10.98
CA ARG A 48 12.06 10.72 -9.80
C ARG A 48 12.93 9.48 -9.74
N THR A 49 13.99 9.54 -8.95
CA THR A 49 14.77 8.36 -8.56
C THR A 49 14.09 7.59 -7.43
N GLU A 50 13.01 8.13 -6.89
CA GLU A 50 12.20 7.50 -5.86
C GLU A 50 11.03 6.73 -6.49
N ARG A 51 10.87 5.47 -6.08
CA ARG A 51 9.77 4.60 -6.47
C ARG A 51 9.05 4.05 -5.24
N THR A 52 7.86 3.51 -5.45
CA THR A 52 7.08 2.86 -4.39
C THR A 52 7.16 1.35 -4.55
N LEU A 53 7.45 0.65 -3.45
CA LEU A 53 7.39 -0.81 -3.36
C LEU A 53 6.06 -1.29 -2.80
N LEU A 54 5.65 -2.46 -3.24
CA LEU A 54 4.67 -3.31 -2.58
C LEU A 54 5.41 -4.47 -1.94
N ILE A 55 5.09 -4.76 -0.68
CA ILE A 55 5.55 -5.94 0.04
C ILE A 55 4.34 -6.80 0.32
N TRP A 56 4.32 -8.02 -0.21
CA TRP A 56 3.27 -9.01 0.04
C TRP A 56 3.82 -10.13 0.92
N ARG A 57 2.98 -10.63 1.84
CA ARG A 57 3.38 -11.66 2.82
C ARG A 57 2.31 -12.72 2.99
N LYS A 58 2.76 -13.97 2.92
CA LYS A 58 2.07 -15.17 3.39
C LYS A 58 2.68 -15.60 4.72
N GLN A 59 1.83 -15.88 5.69
CA GLN A 59 2.22 -16.39 7.01
C GLN A 59 1.23 -17.49 7.44
N PRO A 60 1.71 -18.58 8.08
CA PRO A 60 0.83 -19.64 8.57
C PRO A 60 -0.26 -19.09 9.51
N GLY A 61 -1.51 -19.47 9.27
CA GLY A 61 -2.64 -19.11 10.12
C GLY A 61 -3.17 -17.68 9.95
N GLN A 62 -2.58 -16.88 9.06
CA GLN A 62 -3.00 -15.50 8.79
C GLN A 62 -3.44 -15.35 7.33
N PRO A 63 -4.40 -14.46 7.02
CA PRO A 63 -4.68 -14.11 5.64
C PRO A 63 -3.46 -13.42 5.01
N ASP A 64 -3.22 -13.71 3.74
CA ASP A 64 -2.17 -13.02 2.98
C ASP A 64 -2.38 -11.51 3.08
N SER A 65 -1.27 -10.77 3.22
CA SER A 65 -1.28 -9.35 3.50
C SER A 65 -0.33 -8.60 2.59
N ALA A 66 -0.54 -7.29 2.44
CA ALA A 66 0.37 -6.44 1.70
C ALA A 66 0.53 -5.07 2.38
N LEU A 67 1.65 -4.43 2.07
CA LEU A 67 2.04 -3.09 2.52
C LEU A 67 2.62 -2.31 1.34
N ARG A 68 2.32 -1.01 1.30
CA ARG A 68 2.95 -0.06 0.39
C ARG A 68 4.05 0.72 1.12
N VAL A 69 5.23 0.81 0.52
CA VAL A 69 6.38 1.56 1.05
C VAL A 69 6.86 2.55 -0.01
N GLY A 70 6.71 3.85 0.28
CA GLY A 70 7.11 4.94 -0.63
C GLY A 70 8.58 5.31 -0.53
N ASP A 71 8.97 6.29 -1.36
CA ASP A 71 10.25 7.01 -1.29
C ASP A 71 11.49 6.12 -1.34
N ILE A 72 11.42 5.03 -2.12
CA ILE A 72 12.53 4.10 -2.29
C ILE A 72 13.52 4.67 -3.30
N ASP A 73 14.67 5.11 -2.81
CA ASP A 73 15.78 5.52 -3.66
C ASP A 73 16.29 4.34 -4.50
N THR A 74 16.03 4.43 -5.80
CA THR A 74 16.45 3.42 -6.78
C THR A 74 17.95 3.31 -6.91
N VAL A 75 18.72 4.36 -6.60
CA VAL A 75 20.20 4.35 -6.63
C VAL A 75 20.74 3.42 -5.55
N HIS A 76 20.10 3.39 -4.37
CA HIS A 76 20.47 2.53 -3.25
C HIS A 76 19.54 1.32 -3.10
N CYS A 77 18.82 0.93 -4.16
CA CYS A 77 17.85 -0.16 -4.09
C CYS A 77 18.51 -1.51 -3.81
N ALA A 78 19.68 -1.80 -4.39
CA ALA A 78 20.36 -3.09 -4.19
C ALA A 78 20.74 -3.37 -2.72
N PRO A 79 21.41 -2.46 -1.98
CA PRO A 79 21.69 -2.68 -0.56
C PRO A 79 20.40 -2.75 0.28
N THR A 80 19.42 -1.89 0.01
CA THR A 80 18.11 -1.93 0.68
C THR A 80 17.41 -3.28 0.47
N LEU A 81 17.50 -3.83 -0.73
CA LEU A 81 16.92 -5.13 -1.08
C LEU A 81 17.61 -6.26 -0.33
N GLN A 82 18.93 -6.22 -0.19
CA GLN A 82 19.66 -7.24 0.56
C GLN A 82 19.33 -7.17 2.06
N THR A 83 19.34 -5.99 2.66
CA THR A 83 18.92 -5.80 4.06
C THR A 83 17.49 -6.28 4.30
N TRP A 84 16.57 -6.02 3.35
CA TRP A 84 15.22 -6.56 3.41
C TRP A 84 15.23 -8.10 3.38
N LYS A 85 15.91 -8.73 2.41
CA LYS A 85 15.99 -10.19 2.29
C LYS A 85 16.54 -10.86 3.55
N ASP A 86 17.52 -10.23 4.19
CA ASP A 86 18.14 -10.75 5.41
C ASP A 86 17.23 -10.67 6.64
N GLY A 87 16.24 -9.77 6.62
CA GLY A 87 15.25 -9.61 7.68
C GLY A 87 13.97 -10.46 7.53
N GLU A 88 13.75 -11.08 6.37
CA GLU A 88 12.54 -11.88 6.12
C GLU A 88 12.66 -13.29 6.72
N SER A 89 11.53 -13.84 7.19
CA SER A 89 11.49 -15.19 7.78
C SER A 89 11.78 -16.25 6.72
N LYS A 90 12.55 -17.27 7.11
CA LYS A 90 12.90 -18.44 6.31
C LYS A 90 12.23 -19.71 6.84
N ASP A 91 11.25 -19.56 7.73
CA ASP A 91 10.51 -20.66 8.35
C ASP A 91 9.48 -21.25 7.38
N ALA A 92 9.12 -22.52 7.57
CA ALA A 92 8.15 -23.20 6.73
C ALA A 92 6.79 -22.48 6.69
N GLY A 93 6.20 -22.38 5.50
CA GLY A 93 4.90 -21.72 5.32
C GLY A 93 4.97 -20.19 5.19
N HIS A 94 6.14 -19.58 5.34
CA HIS A 94 6.35 -18.17 5.08
C HIS A 94 6.75 -17.91 3.62
N CYS A 95 6.22 -16.81 3.07
CA CYS A 95 6.70 -16.25 1.81
C CYS A 95 6.50 -14.74 1.84
N SER A 96 7.56 -14.00 1.51
CA SER A 96 7.52 -12.56 1.34
C SER A 96 7.97 -12.22 -0.07
N LYS A 97 7.21 -11.39 -0.77
CA LYS A 97 7.48 -10.95 -2.14
C LYS A 97 7.49 -9.44 -2.21
N ILE A 98 8.35 -8.87 -3.05
CA ILE A 98 8.32 -7.45 -3.36
C ILE A 98 8.20 -7.20 -4.85
N ALA A 99 7.49 -6.14 -5.20
CA ALA A 99 7.36 -5.65 -6.56
C ALA A 99 7.23 -4.13 -6.54
N TRP A 100 7.45 -3.48 -7.68
CA TRP A 100 7.16 -2.05 -7.78
C TRP A 100 5.66 -1.82 -7.91
N ALA A 101 5.18 -0.75 -7.28
CA ALA A 101 3.77 -0.36 -7.35
C ALA A 101 3.34 0.01 -8.78
N ASP A 102 4.20 0.68 -9.55
CA ASP A 102 3.89 1.08 -10.93
C ASP A 102 3.73 -0.13 -11.86
N ASP A 103 4.39 -1.25 -11.53
CA ASP A 103 4.27 -2.53 -12.26
C ASP A 103 3.04 -3.35 -11.79
N ASN A 104 2.30 -2.84 -10.79
CA ASN A 104 1.09 -3.44 -10.22
C ASN A 104 -0.05 -2.41 -10.16
N PRO A 105 -0.52 -1.89 -11.32
CA PRO A 105 -1.51 -0.83 -11.37
C PRO A 105 -2.84 -1.28 -10.74
N GLY A 106 -3.39 -0.43 -9.86
CA GLY A 106 -4.67 -0.70 -9.18
C GLY A 106 -4.61 -1.74 -8.05
N TYR A 107 -3.41 -2.19 -7.67
CA TYR A 107 -3.25 -3.12 -6.56
C TYR A 107 -3.80 -2.55 -5.25
N ASN A 108 -4.60 -3.34 -4.54
CA ASN A 108 -5.22 -2.97 -3.26
C ASN A 108 -4.48 -3.65 -2.09
N GLU A 109 -3.56 -2.93 -1.44
CA GLU A 109 -2.82 -3.41 -0.27
C GLU A 109 -3.69 -3.74 0.96
N ASN A 110 -4.90 -3.20 1.00
CA ASN A 110 -5.85 -3.39 2.10
C ASN A 110 -6.78 -4.59 1.90
N ALA A 111 -6.70 -5.28 0.76
CA ALA A 111 -7.47 -6.50 0.52
C ALA A 111 -7.09 -7.60 1.54
N ARG A 112 -8.09 -8.39 1.97
CA ARG A 112 -7.92 -9.49 2.92
C ARG A 112 -8.69 -10.72 2.41
N PRO A 113 -8.02 -11.74 1.85
CA PRO A 113 -6.56 -11.82 1.63
C PRO A 113 -6.09 -10.85 0.54
N ALA A 114 -4.84 -10.42 0.64
CA ALA A 114 -4.18 -9.65 -0.41
C ALA A 114 -3.81 -10.57 -1.58
N ALA A 115 -4.13 -10.16 -2.80
CA ALA A 115 -3.78 -10.92 -4.00
C ALA A 115 -2.25 -10.98 -4.19
N PRO A 116 -1.69 -12.04 -4.80
CA PRO A 116 -0.27 -12.09 -5.14
C PRO A 116 0.17 -10.90 -6.03
N LEU A 117 1.44 -10.50 -5.89
CA LEU A 117 2.05 -9.45 -6.73
C LEU A 117 2.40 -9.98 -8.13
N ASN A 118 2.34 -9.09 -9.11
CA ASN A 118 2.92 -9.27 -10.44
C ASN A 118 4.33 -8.64 -10.48
N GLU A 119 5.14 -9.02 -11.47
CA GLU A 119 6.50 -8.45 -11.69
C GLU A 119 7.35 -8.44 -10.41
N VAL A 120 7.44 -9.61 -9.76
CA VAL A 120 8.17 -9.79 -8.50
C VAL A 120 9.66 -9.54 -8.72
N ILE A 121 10.22 -8.57 -8.00
CA ILE A 121 11.64 -8.21 -8.01
C ILE A 121 12.45 -9.21 -7.18
N ALA A 122 11.88 -9.62 -6.04
CA ALA A 122 12.50 -10.57 -5.14
C ALA A 122 11.46 -11.27 -4.26
N GLU A 123 11.79 -12.48 -3.86
CA GLU A 123 11.02 -13.27 -2.93
C GLU A 123 11.93 -14.00 -1.93
N VAL A 124 11.41 -14.23 -0.73
CA VAL A 124 12.09 -14.93 0.36
C VAL A 124 11.10 -15.82 1.09
N GLY A 125 11.47 -17.07 1.30
CA GLY A 125 10.76 -18.01 2.16
C GLY A 125 10.42 -19.33 1.46
N PRO A 126 10.21 -20.43 2.21
CA PRO A 126 9.99 -21.75 1.63
C PRO A 126 8.62 -21.97 0.98
N ALA A 127 7.66 -21.07 1.21
CA ALA A 127 6.32 -21.15 0.65
C ALA A 127 6.08 -20.17 -0.51
N CYS A 128 7.17 -19.57 -1.00
CA CYS A 128 7.24 -19.00 -2.34
C CYS A 128 7.39 -20.16 -3.33
#